data_AF-A0A1F5SGK0-F1
#
_entry.id   AF-A0A1F5SGK0-F1
#
_cell.length_a   1.000
_cell.length_b   1.000
_cell.length_c   1.000
_cell.angle_alpha   90.00
_cell.angle_beta   90.00
_cell.angle_gamma   90.00
#
_symmetry.space_group_name_H-M   'P 1'
#
loop_
_entity.id
_entity.type
_entity.pdbx_description
1 polymer ?
#
loop_
_entity_poly.entity_id
_entity_poly.type
_entity_poly.pdbx_seq_one_letter_code
_entity_poly.pdbx_strand_id
1 'polypeptide(L)'
;MLDKKIKQKIISKFKVHDNDTGSTQVQIAILTEEIKELSEHLKKHKHDHSSRRGLLKKVGERRKLLKYLQKEDEKSFADLAKRLKLKIAKKLIEEEDERLRLEQELMAKDEIKVEEEEIAEEAAAEKE
;
A
#
# COMPACT_ATOMS: atom_id res chain seq x y z
N MET A 1 -6.78 -17.47 -17.49
CA MET A 1 -7.24 -16.08 -17.69
C MET A 1 -8.64 -16.02 -17.13
N LEU A 2 -8.97 -15.00 -16.34
CA LEU A 2 -10.24 -14.95 -15.63
C LEU A 2 -11.42 -14.95 -16.63
N ASP A 3 -12.47 -15.71 -16.36
CA ASP A 3 -13.66 -15.70 -17.20
C ASP A 3 -14.30 -14.29 -17.19
N LYS A 4 -14.83 -13.87 -18.35
CA LYS A 4 -15.37 -12.52 -18.56
C LYS A 4 -16.51 -12.23 -17.59
N LYS A 5 -17.33 -13.24 -17.26
CA LYS A 5 -18.43 -13.09 -16.29
C LYS A 5 -17.92 -12.90 -14.87
N ILE A 6 -16.86 -13.62 -14.48
CA ILE A 6 -16.24 -13.48 -13.16
C ILE A 6 -15.62 -12.07 -13.05
N LYS A 7 -14.90 -11.64 -14.08
CA LYS A 7 -14.30 -10.31 -14.12
C LYS A 7 -15.34 -9.21 -13.97
N GLN A 8 -16.46 -9.29 -14.70
CA GLN A 8 -17.56 -8.34 -14.57
C GLN A 8 -18.16 -8.31 -13.16
N LYS A 9 -18.38 -9.49 -12.54
CA LYS A 9 -18.88 -9.57 -11.15
C LYS A 9 -17.93 -8.90 -10.16
N ILE A 10 -16.62 -9.03 -10.35
CA ILE A 10 -15.62 -8.36 -9.50
C ILE A 10 -15.69 -6.85 -9.71
N ILE A 11 -15.72 -6.38 -10.96
CA ILE A 11 -15.85 -4.95 -11.27
C ILE A 11 -17.10 -4.38 -10.59
N SER A 12 -18.27 -5.01 -10.75
CA SER A 12 -19.51 -4.54 -10.13
C SER A 12 -19.48 -4.49 -8.59
N LYS A 13 -18.64 -5.30 -7.94
CA LYS A 13 -18.51 -5.33 -6.47
C LYS A 13 -17.54 -4.28 -5.92
N PHE A 14 -16.56 -3.89 -6.70
CA PHE A 14 -15.46 -3.02 -6.26
C PHE A 14 -15.41 -1.67 -6.98
N LYS A 15 -16.32 -1.42 -7.93
CA LYS A 15 -16.50 -0.12 -8.58
C LYS A 15 -16.77 0.97 -7.54
N VAL A 16 -16.12 2.11 -7.70
CA VAL A 16 -16.35 3.30 -6.87
C VAL A 16 -17.54 4.12 -7.38
N HIS A 17 -17.73 4.17 -8.70
CA HIS A 17 -18.85 4.81 -9.37
C HIS A 17 -19.36 3.92 -10.51
N ASP A 18 -20.52 4.23 -11.09
CA ASP A 18 -21.21 3.30 -12.00
C ASP A 18 -20.43 2.90 -13.26
N ASN A 19 -19.65 3.83 -13.80
CA ASN A 19 -18.79 3.61 -14.97
C ASN A 19 -17.33 3.28 -14.62
N ASP A 20 -17.03 2.92 -13.37
CA ASP A 20 -15.67 2.64 -12.94
C ASP A 20 -15.23 1.25 -13.41
N THR A 21 -14.31 1.23 -14.36
CA THR A 21 -13.68 0.01 -14.88
C THR A 21 -12.18 -0.06 -14.60
N GLY A 22 -11.60 1.00 -14.04
CA GLY A 22 -10.17 1.26 -14.07
C GLY A 22 -9.57 1.74 -12.76
N SER A 23 -10.37 1.99 -11.72
CA SER A 23 -9.86 2.42 -10.43
C SER A 23 -8.88 1.42 -9.83
N THR A 24 -7.98 1.95 -9.01
CA THR A 24 -6.98 1.17 -8.27
C THR A 24 -7.65 0.05 -7.47
N GLN A 25 -8.81 0.31 -6.87
CA GLN A 25 -9.61 -0.65 -6.12
C GLN A 25 -10.06 -1.83 -6.98
N VAL A 26 -10.63 -1.56 -8.16
CA VAL A 26 -11.08 -2.59 -9.11
C VAL A 26 -9.89 -3.41 -9.63
N GLN A 27 -8.79 -2.76 -10.00
CA GLN A 27 -7.59 -3.46 -10.49
C GLN A 27 -7.00 -4.40 -9.43
N ILE A 28 -6.88 -3.95 -8.18
CA ILE A 28 -6.38 -4.78 -7.06
C ILE A 28 -7.28 -5.99 -6.83
N ALA A 29 -8.61 -5.81 -6.92
CA ALA A 29 -9.56 -6.91 -6.75
C ALA A 29 -9.42 -7.96 -7.86
N ILE A 30 -9.28 -7.53 -9.13
CA ILE A 30 -9.08 -8.44 -10.27
C ILE A 30 -7.75 -9.20 -10.11
N LEU A 31 -6.65 -8.49 -9.85
CA LEU A 31 -5.33 -9.11 -9.64
C LEU A 31 -5.37 -10.13 -8.49
N THR A 32 -6.15 -9.84 -7.44
CA THR A 32 -6.28 -10.76 -6.30
C THR A 32 -6.93 -12.08 -6.68
N GLU A 33 -8.00 -12.06 -7.48
CA GLU A 33 -8.64 -13.29 -7.95
C GLU A 33 -7.74 -14.05 -8.92
N GLU A 34 -7.06 -13.35 -9.84
CA GLU A 34 -6.14 -13.99 -10.78
C GLU A 34 -4.94 -14.64 -10.07
N ILE A 35 -4.40 -13.99 -9.03
CA ILE A 35 -3.34 -14.56 -8.18
C ILE A 35 -3.84 -15.82 -7.48
N LYS A 36 -5.09 -15.84 -7.03
CA LYS A 36 -5.69 -17.00 -6.36
C LYS A 36 -5.83 -18.19 -7.31
N GLU A 37 -6.41 -17.98 -8.50
CA GLU A 37 -6.53 -19.02 -9.52
C GLU A 37 -5.17 -19.57 -9.96
N LEU A 38 -4.20 -18.68 -10.22
CA LEU A 38 -2.83 -19.08 -10.60
C LEU A 38 -2.11 -19.81 -9.47
N SER A 39 -2.33 -19.41 -8.21
CA SER A 39 -1.76 -20.12 -7.06
C SER A 39 -2.32 -21.54 -6.95
N GLU A 40 -3.63 -21.72 -7.15
CA GLU A 40 -4.26 -23.05 -7.15
C GLU A 40 -3.77 -23.92 -8.32
N HIS A 41 -3.61 -23.34 -9.51
CA HIS A 41 -3.04 -24.02 -10.67
C HIS A 41 -1.61 -24.52 -10.40
N LEU A 42 -0.74 -23.65 -9.85
CA LEU A 42 0.66 -23.99 -9.57
C LEU A 42 0.82 -25.01 -8.43
N LYS A 43 -0.15 -25.15 -7.53
CA LYS A 43 -0.15 -26.24 -6.54
C LYS A 43 -0.21 -27.61 -7.21
N LYS A 44 -0.98 -27.73 -8.30
CA LYS A 44 -1.08 -28.94 -9.12
C LYS A 44 0.11 -29.08 -10.07
N HIS A 45 0.57 -27.97 -10.65
CA HIS A 45 1.64 -27.94 -11.65
C HIS A 45 2.92 -27.27 -11.11
N LYS A 46 3.63 -27.98 -10.22
CA LYS A 46 4.81 -27.44 -9.51
C LYS A 46 6.00 -27.10 -10.41
N HIS A 47 6.08 -27.68 -11.61
CA HIS A 47 7.18 -27.45 -12.56
C HIS A 47 6.86 -26.39 -13.63
N ASP A 48 5.69 -25.74 -13.56
CA ASP A 48 5.40 -24.62 -14.46
C ASP A 48 6.08 -23.33 -13.96
N HIS A 49 7.33 -23.16 -14.39
CA HIS A 49 8.15 -21.99 -14.05
C HIS A 49 7.70 -20.71 -14.76
N SER A 50 7.12 -20.83 -15.96
CA SER A 50 6.61 -19.70 -16.75
C SER A 50 5.41 -19.05 -16.07
N SER A 51 4.44 -19.85 -15.64
CA SER A 51 3.28 -19.37 -14.90
C SER A 51 3.67 -18.85 -13.51
N ARG A 52 4.67 -19.46 -12.84
CA ARG A 52 5.21 -18.93 -11.58
C ARG A 52 5.81 -17.53 -11.76
N ARG A 53 6.56 -17.29 -12.82
CA ARG A 53 7.08 -15.96 -13.15
C ARG A 53 5.94 -14.96 -13.39
N GLY A 54 4.89 -15.36 -14.11
CA GLY A 54 3.69 -14.55 -14.32
C GLY A 54 2.98 -14.20 -13.01
N LEU A 55 2.85 -15.18 -12.10
CA LEU A 55 2.28 -14.98 -10.77
C LEU A 55 3.08 -13.94 -9.98
N LEU A 56 4.41 -14.05 -9.93
CA LEU A 56 5.26 -13.10 -9.22
C LEU A 56 5.13 -11.68 -9.76
N LYS A 57 5.01 -11.51 -11.08
CA LYS A 57 4.75 -10.20 -11.70
C LYS A 57 3.42 -9.60 -11.21
N LYS A 58 2.33 -10.38 -11.24
CA LYS A 58 1.01 -9.94 -10.75
C LYS A 58 1.03 -9.58 -9.26
N VAL A 59 1.73 -10.36 -8.44
CA VAL A 59 1.91 -10.06 -7.00
C VAL A 59 2.65 -8.73 -6.81
N GLY A 60 3.71 -8.48 -7.58
CA GLY A 60 4.46 -7.23 -7.54
C GLY A 60 3.64 -6.02 -7.98
N GLU A 61 2.88 -6.16 -9.07
CA GLU A 61 1.97 -5.12 -9.57
C GLU A 61 0.89 -4.78 -8.54
N ARG A 62 0.22 -5.79 -7.97
CA ARG A 62 -0.75 -5.57 -6.89
C ARG A 62 -0.13 -4.86 -5.70
N ARG A 63 1.11 -5.19 -5.32
CA ARG A 63 1.82 -4.53 -4.21
C ARG A 63 2.07 -3.05 -4.52
N LYS A 64 2.43 -2.70 -5.76
CA LYS A 64 2.61 -1.30 -6.16
C LYS A 64 1.31 -0.50 -6.09
N LEU A 65 0.21 -1.07 -6.61
CA LEU A 65 -1.10 -0.44 -6.57
C LEU A 65 -1.61 -0.24 -5.13
N LEU A 66 -1.39 -1.22 -4.25
CA LEU A 66 -1.73 -1.10 -2.83
C LEU A 66 -0.96 0.03 -2.14
N LYS A 67 0.35 0.14 -2.40
CA LYS A 67 1.17 1.25 -1.89
C LYS A 67 0.71 2.60 -2.42
N TYR A 68 0.32 2.66 -3.69
CA TYR A 68 -0.23 3.88 -4.28
C TYR A 68 -1.54 4.28 -3.60
N LEU A 69 -2.48 3.34 -3.47
CA LEU A 69 -3.77 3.57 -2.81
C LEU A 69 -3.60 4.01 -1.35
N GLN A 70 -2.65 3.42 -0.61
CA GLN A 70 -2.36 3.80 0.77
C GLN A 70 -1.92 5.27 0.90
N LYS A 71 -1.10 5.76 -0.04
CA LYS A 71 -0.61 7.14 -0.04
C LYS A 71 -1.68 8.17 -0.42
N GLU A 72 -2.56 7.80 -1.34
CA GLU A 72 -3.61 8.70 -1.84
C GLU A 72 -4.85 8.70 -0.95
N ASP A 73 -5.29 7.52 -0.49
CA ASP A 73 -6.49 7.35 0.33
C ASP A 73 -6.35 6.14 1.27
N GLU A 74 -5.90 6.43 2.48
CA GLU A 74 -5.70 5.46 3.54
C GLU A 74 -7.02 4.74 3.94
N LYS A 75 -8.16 5.45 3.92
CA LYS A 75 -9.46 4.87 4.27
C LYS A 75 -9.88 3.83 3.24
N SER A 76 -9.79 4.19 1.96
CA SER A 76 -10.06 3.26 0.85
C SER A 76 -9.12 2.06 0.89
N PHE A 77 -7.83 2.27 1.21
CA PHE A 77 -6.87 1.19 1.37
C PHE A 77 -7.25 0.24 2.51
N ALA A 78 -7.58 0.75 3.69
CA ALA A 78 -7.96 -0.05 4.86
C ALA A 78 -9.22 -0.88 4.59
N ASP A 79 -10.24 -0.26 3.98
CA ASP A 79 -11.49 -0.94 3.62
C ASP A 79 -11.25 -2.03 2.58
N LEU A 80 -10.48 -1.73 1.52
CA LEU A 80 -10.15 -2.69 0.48
C LEU A 80 -9.33 -3.86 1.04
N ALA A 81 -8.34 -3.59 1.88
CA ALA A 81 -7.50 -4.58 2.53
C ALA A 81 -8.32 -5.52 3.42
N LYS A 82 -9.28 -4.97 4.17
CA LYS A 82 -10.21 -5.73 5.02
C LYS A 82 -11.13 -6.62 4.17
N ARG A 83 -11.71 -6.07 3.11
CA ARG A 83 -12.59 -6.80 2.17
C ARG A 83 -11.87 -7.95 1.46
N LEU A 84 -10.62 -7.73 1.04
CA LEU A 84 -9.80 -8.72 0.34
C LEU A 84 -8.97 -9.62 1.27
N LYS A 85 -9.04 -9.41 2.59
CA LYS A 85 -8.29 -10.16 3.63
C LYS A 85 -6.78 -10.23 3.35
N LEU A 86 -6.19 -9.12 2.91
CA LEU A 86 -4.79 -9.07 2.51
C LEU A 86 -3.87 -8.93 3.73
N LYS A 87 -3.04 -9.95 3.99
CA LYS A 87 -2.08 -9.96 5.13
C LYS A 87 -0.99 -8.88 5.04
N ILE A 88 -0.65 -8.45 3.83
CA ILE A 88 0.42 -7.47 3.56
C ILE A 88 0.05 -6.07 4.11
N ALA A 89 -1.25 -5.78 4.26
CA ALA A 89 -1.71 -4.48 4.72
C ALA A 89 -1.17 -4.13 6.12
N LYS A 90 -1.10 -5.10 7.04
CA LYS A 90 -0.56 -4.87 8.39
C LYS A 90 0.87 -4.36 8.36
N LYS A 91 1.74 -5.02 7.59
CA LYS A 91 3.15 -4.64 7.47
C LYS A 91 3.32 -3.25 6.83
N LEU A 92 2.48 -2.91 5.85
CA LEU A 92 2.54 -1.60 5.20
C LEU A 92 2.08 -0.47 6.14
N ILE A 93 1.11 -0.75 7.02
CA ILE A 93 0.66 0.21 8.03
C ILE A 93 1.78 0.40 9.08
N GLU A 94 2.34 -0.71 9.59
CA GLU A 94 3.45 -0.69 10.55
C GLU A 94 4.67 0.09 10.00
N GLU A 95 5.06 -0.15 8.74
CA GLU A 95 6.18 0.56 8.08
C GLU A 95 5.92 2.08 7.93
N GLU A 96 4.67 2.50 7.74
CA GLU A 96 4.30 3.91 7.58
C GLU A 96 4.21 4.62 8.95
N ASP A 97 3.62 3.95 9.95
CA ASP A 97 3.57 4.43 11.34
C ASP A 97 4.97 4.67 11.91
N GLU A 98 5.91 3.74 11.64
CA GLU A 98 7.32 3.90 12.02
C GLU A 98 7.97 5.11 11.34
N ARG A 99 7.69 5.35 10.05
CA ARG A 99 8.19 6.52 9.31
C ARG A 99 7.69 7.82 9.91
N LEU A 100 6.39 7.92 10.16
CA LEU A 100 5.77 9.12 10.74
C LEU A 100 6.33 9.44 12.12
N ARG A 101 6.55 8.43 12.96
CA ARG A 101 7.19 8.62 14.28
C ARG A 101 8.60 9.15 14.15
N LEU A 102 9.41 8.56 13.29
CA LEU A 102 10.78 9.03 13.02
C LEU A 102 10.81 10.47 12.51
N GLU A 103 9.90 10.83 11.62
CA GLU A 103 9.77 12.19 11.10
C GLU A 103 9.37 13.19 12.18
N GLN A 104 8.41 12.84 13.05
CA GLN A 104 8.04 13.64 14.22
C GLN A 104 9.19 13.81 15.22
N GLU A 105 9.94 12.74 15.50
CA GLU A 105 11.11 12.79 16.38
C GLU A 105 12.23 13.66 15.81
N LEU A 106 12.44 13.65 14.50
CA LEU A 106 13.42 14.52 13.83
C LEU A 106 12.99 15.98 13.89
N MET A 107 11.73 16.28 13.56
CA MET A 107 11.19 17.64 13.67
C MET A 107 11.30 18.20 15.09
N ALA A 108 10.95 17.41 16.11
CA ALA A 108 11.09 17.83 17.51
C ALA A 108 12.55 18.09 17.91
N LYS A 109 13.51 17.32 17.39
CA LYS A 109 14.94 17.56 17.63
C LYS A 109 15.43 18.84 16.95
N ASP A 110 14.96 19.10 15.75
CA ASP A 110 15.29 20.32 15.02
C ASP A 110 14.72 21.56 15.73
N GLU A 111 13.48 21.48 16.26
CA GLU A 111 12.87 22.52 17.10
C GLU A 111 13.69 22.79 18.37
N ILE A 112 14.04 21.74 19.13
CA ILE A 112 14.87 21.87 20.35
C ILE A 112 16.21 22.51 20.01
N LYS A 113 16.82 22.13 18.89
CA LYS A 113 18.11 22.69 18.48
C LYS A 113 18.02 24.18 18.15
N VAL A 114 16.94 24.62 17.51
CA VAL A 114 16.70 26.05 17.25
C VAL A 114 16.52 26.81 18.56
N GLU A 115 15.74 26.27 19.51
CA GLU A 115 15.59 26.88 20.84
C GLU A 115 16.93 26.96 21.59
N GLU A 116 17.76 25.92 21.54
CA GLU A 116 19.10 25.94 22.16
C GLU A 116 20.03 26.98 21.53
N GLU A 117 19.98 27.14 20.19
CA GLU A 117 20.76 28.16 19.47
C GLU A 117 20.29 29.59 19.80
N GLU A 118 18.97 29.84 19.88
CA GLU A 118 18.40 31.14 20.28
C GLU A 118 18.79 31.52 21.71
N ILE A 119 18.66 30.58 22.67
CA ILE A 119 19.04 30.80 24.07
C ILE A 119 20.54 31.13 24.19
N ALA A 120 21.38 30.45 23.39
CA ALA A 120 22.82 30.71 23.39
C ALA A 120 23.17 32.09 22.82
N GLU A 121 22.44 32.57 21.81
CA GLU A 121 22.61 33.89 21.22
C GLU A 121 22.15 35.01 22.17
N GLU A 122 20.99 34.86 22.83
CA GLU A 122 20.53 35.80 23.87
C GLU A 122 21.51 35.90 25.05
N ALA A 123 22.00 34.75 25.53
CA ALA A 123 22.97 34.71 26.63
C ALA A 123 24.35 35.29 26.27
N ALA A 124 24.69 35.34 24.97
CA ALA A 124 25.89 36.01 24.48
C ALA A 124 25.69 37.52 24.38
N ALA A 125 24.51 37.98 23.95
CA ALA A 125 24.16 39.40 23.85
C ALA A 125 24.05 40.09 25.22
N GLU A 126 23.62 39.39 26.28
CA GLU A 126 23.58 39.96 27.65
C GLU A 126 24.97 40.08 28.32
N LYS A 127 26.02 39.48 27.74
CA LYS A 127 27.38 39.49 28.29
C LYS A 127 28.30 40.56 27.67
N GLU A 128 27.84 41.31 26.68
CA GLU A 128 28.50 42.53 26.13
C GLU A 128 27.94 43.82 26.74
#